data_AF-A0A3B8KYI3-F1
#
_entry.id   AF-A0A3B8KYI3-F1
#
_cell.length_a   1.000
_cell.length_b   1.000
_cell.length_c   1.000
_cell.angle_alpha   90.00
_cell.angle_beta   90.00
_cell.angle_gamma   90.00
#
_symmetry.space_group_name_H-M   'P 1'
#
loop_
_entity.id
_entity.type
_entity.pdbx_description
1 polymer ?
#
loop_
_entity_poly.entity_id
_entity_poly.type
_entity_poly.pdbx_seq_one_letter_code
_entity_poly.pdbx_strand_id
1 'polypeptide(L)'
;DGDGDWDLVVGGGNGWPTVILNEGTDRRPRFALPRQISSEGRPIRIFMSQVFPGIRGYFHDMGYPFPSYVDWDGDKLPDLMLPNITNRVFWYRNVGTRTDPKFGPRQQVLVDGYPETSETLKETARRLGAGSGKWNKRMLDPASPFGWRARAGFGDFNGDGLVDMVHADGRTRHRGGYAKAYALFVQYRDREGQLKLRRDRVITRPDGQPLKCPGYIT
;
A
#
# COMPACT_ATOMS: atom_id res chain seq x y z
N ASP A 1 -4.25 2.94 -20.41
CA ASP A 1 -3.14 3.66 -21.07
C ASP A 1 -3.61 5.03 -21.57
N GLY A 2 -4.71 5.55 -21.01
CA GLY A 2 -5.22 6.88 -21.33
C GLY A 2 -6.03 6.94 -22.63
N ASP A 3 -6.37 5.79 -23.22
CA ASP A 3 -7.25 5.66 -24.39
C ASP A 3 -8.74 5.89 -24.09
N GLY A 4 -9.09 5.98 -22.80
CA GLY A 4 -10.45 6.29 -22.34
C GLY A 4 -11.28 5.08 -21.96
N ASP A 5 -10.68 3.88 -21.93
CA ASP A 5 -11.33 2.68 -21.45
C ASP A 5 -10.80 2.21 -20.08
N TRP A 6 -11.46 1.20 -19.50
CA TRP A 6 -11.03 0.61 -18.23
C TRP A 6 -10.03 -0.53 -18.40
N ASP A 7 -8.80 -0.27 -17.97
CA ASP A 7 -7.73 -1.25 -17.73
C ASP A 7 -7.77 -1.87 -16.33
N LEU A 8 -6.93 -2.89 -16.11
CA LEU A 8 -6.72 -3.48 -14.80
C LEU A 8 -5.30 -3.24 -14.28
N VAL A 9 -5.22 -2.95 -12.98
CA VAL A 9 -3.97 -3.01 -12.20
C VAL A 9 -4.15 -4.04 -11.09
N VAL A 10 -3.34 -5.10 -11.10
CA VAL A 10 -3.56 -6.30 -10.28
C VAL A 10 -2.29 -6.65 -9.51
N GLY A 11 -2.45 -7.07 -8.26
CA GLY A 11 -1.34 -7.55 -7.44
C GLY A 11 -1.28 -9.07 -7.35
N GLY A 12 -0.07 -9.64 -7.39
CA GLY A 12 0.18 -11.07 -7.24
C GLY A 12 0.86 -11.43 -5.91
N GLY A 13 0.44 -12.52 -5.26
CA GLY A 13 1.04 -12.98 -4.00
C GLY A 13 2.56 -13.19 -4.07
N ASN A 14 3.09 -13.47 -5.25
CA ASN A 14 4.52 -13.60 -5.58
C ASN A 14 5.29 -12.26 -5.71
N GLY A 15 4.65 -11.14 -5.37
CA GLY A 15 5.26 -9.82 -5.26
C GLY A 15 5.19 -8.94 -6.49
N TRP A 16 4.61 -9.41 -7.58
CA TRP A 16 4.48 -8.66 -8.83
C TRP A 16 3.17 -7.86 -8.87
N PRO A 17 3.19 -6.52 -8.96
CA PRO A 17 2.09 -5.77 -9.51
C PRO A 17 2.15 -5.82 -11.05
N THR A 18 1.00 -6.02 -11.68
CA THR A 18 0.87 -6.10 -13.14
C THR A 18 -0.21 -5.16 -13.65
N VAL A 19 0.00 -4.64 -14.85
CA VAL A 19 -1.04 -3.98 -15.63
C VAL A 19 -1.54 -4.93 -16.70
N ILE A 20 -2.85 -4.94 -16.94
CA ILE A 20 -3.49 -5.72 -17.99
C ILE A 20 -4.32 -4.74 -18.79
N LEU A 21 -3.92 -4.54 -20.06
CA LEU A 21 -4.62 -3.61 -20.93
C LEU A 21 -5.94 -4.20 -21.41
N ASN A 22 -6.95 -3.36 -21.53
CA ASN A 22 -8.15 -3.68 -22.28
C ASN A 22 -7.93 -3.34 -23.77
N GLU A 23 -7.91 -4.34 -24.63
CA GLU A 23 -7.81 -4.17 -26.09
C GLU A 23 -9.21 -4.16 -26.76
N GLY A 24 -10.25 -4.04 -25.95
CA GLY A 24 -11.66 -4.09 -26.34
C GLY A 24 -12.34 -2.73 -26.21
N THR A 25 -13.42 -2.70 -25.46
CA THR A 25 -14.16 -1.48 -25.09
C THR A 25 -14.74 -1.67 -23.69
N ASP A 26 -15.13 -0.58 -23.03
CA ASP A 26 -15.81 -0.66 -21.72
C ASP A 26 -17.03 -1.59 -21.69
N ARG A 27 -17.77 -1.70 -22.80
CA ARG A 27 -18.97 -2.55 -22.88
C ARG A 27 -18.67 -4.00 -23.22
N ARG A 28 -17.48 -4.27 -23.79
CA ARG A 28 -17.04 -5.59 -24.27
C ARG A 28 -15.52 -5.69 -24.08
N PRO A 29 -15.03 -5.82 -22.84
CA PRO A 29 -13.61 -5.80 -22.56
C PRO A 29 -12.91 -7.04 -23.13
N ARG A 30 -11.68 -6.85 -23.59
CA ARG A 30 -10.79 -7.91 -24.08
C ARG A 30 -9.40 -7.71 -23.50
N PHE A 31 -9.14 -8.34 -22.36
CA PHE A 31 -7.90 -8.11 -21.64
C PHE A 31 -6.72 -8.84 -22.26
N ALA A 32 -5.62 -8.12 -22.44
CA ALA A 32 -4.33 -8.63 -22.93
C ALA A 32 -3.65 -9.55 -21.90
N LEU A 33 -2.43 -10.02 -22.22
CA LEU A 33 -1.59 -10.69 -21.24
C LEU A 33 -1.09 -9.70 -20.16
N PRO A 34 -0.97 -10.13 -18.89
CA PRO A 34 -0.42 -9.29 -17.83
C PRO A 34 1.02 -8.86 -18.12
N ARG A 35 1.29 -7.57 -17.93
CA ARG A 35 2.63 -6.98 -18.06
C ARG A 35 3.11 -6.50 -16.70
N GLN A 36 4.40 -6.71 -16.42
CA GLN A 36 5.02 -6.19 -15.20
C GLN A 36 5.08 -4.66 -15.26
N ILE A 37 4.84 -4.03 -14.11
CA ILE A 37 5.03 -2.59 -13.96
C ILE A 37 6.49 -2.33 -13.56
N SER A 38 7.15 -1.39 -14.24
CA SER A 38 8.56 -1.06 -14.00
C SER A 38 8.70 0.28 -13.30
N SER A 39 9.70 0.37 -12.43
CA SER A 39 10.22 1.60 -11.82
C SER A 39 11.69 1.71 -12.19
N GLU A 40 12.12 2.86 -12.69
CA GLU A 40 13.51 3.12 -13.10
C GLU A 40 14.08 2.03 -14.04
N GLY A 41 13.25 1.57 -15.00
CA GLY A 41 13.62 0.55 -15.98
C GLY A 41 13.68 -0.90 -15.44
N ARG A 42 13.30 -1.14 -14.18
CA ARG A 42 13.29 -2.47 -13.56
C ARG A 42 11.88 -2.87 -13.11
N PRO A 43 11.45 -4.12 -13.36
CA PRO A 43 10.20 -4.63 -12.84
C PRO A 43 10.09 -4.48 -11.31
N ILE A 44 8.98 -3.90 -10.85
CA ILE A 44 8.69 -3.76 -9.42
C ILE A 44 8.38 -5.14 -8.86
N ARG A 45 9.11 -5.55 -7.82
CA ARG A 45 8.79 -6.74 -7.03
C ARG A 45 8.97 -6.45 -5.56
N ILE A 46 8.00 -6.88 -4.75
CA ILE A 46 8.03 -6.72 -3.30
C ILE A 46 8.00 -8.08 -2.61
N PHE A 47 8.92 -8.29 -1.68
CA PHE A 47 8.94 -9.39 -0.72
C PHE A 47 9.25 -8.85 0.67
N MET A 48 8.87 -9.59 1.71
CA MET A 48 9.19 -9.21 3.08
C MET A 48 10.70 -9.09 3.30
N SER A 49 11.50 -9.98 2.70
CA SER A 49 12.97 -9.94 2.79
C SER A 49 13.62 -8.73 2.10
N GLN A 50 12.91 -8.06 1.19
CA GLN A 50 13.38 -6.82 0.56
C GLN A 50 13.04 -5.57 1.37
N VAL A 51 12.18 -5.69 2.37
CA VAL A 51 11.75 -4.60 3.25
C VAL A 51 12.38 -4.74 4.63
N PHE A 52 12.32 -5.95 5.19
CA PHE A 52 12.79 -6.26 6.53
C PHE A 52 14.15 -6.96 6.51
N PRO A 53 15.16 -6.43 7.20
CA PRO A 53 16.48 -7.04 7.24
C PRO A 53 16.46 -8.37 7.99
N GLY A 54 17.25 -9.34 7.54
CA GLY A 54 17.46 -10.60 8.27
C GLY A 54 16.32 -11.62 8.15
N ILE A 55 15.33 -11.40 7.28
CA ILE A 55 14.35 -12.42 6.91
C ILE A 55 15.05 -13.47 6.02
N ARG A 56 15.35 -14.64 6.60
CA ARG A 56 15.98 -15.77 5.90
C ARG A 56 15.24 -17.07 6.24
N GLY A 57 14.81 -17.82 5.22
CA GLY A 57 14.08 -19.09 5.43
C GLY A 57 12.67 -18.93 6.00
N TYR A 58 12.09 -17.72 5.93
CA TYR A 58 10.70 -17.54 6.30
C TYR A 58 9.80 -18.09 5.18
N PHE A 59 9.05 -19.15 5.49
CA PHE A 59 8.21 -19.86 4.51
C PHE A 59 7.13 -18.98 3.84
N HIS A 60 6.81 -17.82 4.44
CA HIS A 60 5.82 -16.88 3.93
C HIS A 60 6.45 -15.57 3.44
N ASP A 61 7.72 -15.59 3.02
CA ASP A 61 8.34 -14.45 2.31
C ASP A 61 7.66 -14.25 0.95
N MET A 62 6.63 -13.40 0.96
CA MET A 62 5.71 -13.11 -0.15
C MET A 62 5.56 -11.60 -0.29
N GLY A 63 4.83 -11.13 -1.30
CA GLY A 63 4.64 -9.68 -1.51
C GLY A 63 3.23 -9.18 -1.26
N TYR A 64 2.23 -9.86 -1.84
CA TYR A 64 0.82 -9.41 -1.84
C TYR A 64 0.68 -7.89 -2.02
N PRO A 65 1.19 -7.29 -3.11
CA PRO A 65 0.90 -5.90 -3.41
C PRO A 65 -0.59 -5.73 -3.70
N PHE A 66 -1.15 -4.59 -3.34
CA PHE A 66 -2.53 -4.20 -3.61
C PHE A 66 -2.50 -2.86 -4.36
N PRO A 67 -2.10 -2.86 -5.64
CA PRO A 67 -1.83 -1.63 -6.35
C PRO A 67 -3.07 -0.75 -6.49
N SER A 68 -2.89 0.56 -6.49
CA SER A 68 -3.90 1.56 -6.83
C SER A 68 -3.23 2.65 -7.67
N TYR A 69 -3.99 3.23 -8.59
CA TYR A 69 -3.50 4.23 -9.53
C TYR A 69 -4.27 5.54 -9.31
N VAL A 70 -3.63 6.52 -8.65
CA VAL A 70 -4.28 7.72 -8.14
C VAL A 70 -3.29 8.89 -8.12
N ASP A 71 -3.77 10.11 -8.35
CA ASP A 71 -2.98 11.35 -8.31
C ASP A 71 -2.57 11.68 -6.86
N TRP A 72 -1.58 10.95 -6.33
CA TRP A 72 -1.23 10.97 -4.92
C TRP A 72 -0.55 12.27 -4.52
N ASP A 73 0.28 12.83 -5.40
CA ASP A 73 0.97 14.08 -5.16
C ASP A 73 0.26 15.34 -5.69
N GLY A 74 -0.90 15.20 -6.32
CA GLY A 74 -1.73 16.31 -6.78
C GLY A 74 -1.19 17.04 -8.01
N ASP A 75 -0.25 16.45 -8.75
CA ASP A 75 0.29 16.99 -10.00
C ASP A 75 -0.56 16.69 -11.25
N LYS A 76 -1.72 16.03 -11.05
CA LYS A 76 -2.68 15.59 -12.08
C LYS A 76 -2.20 14.41 -12.91
N LEU A 77 -1.10 13.76 -12.53
CA LEU A 77 -0.69 12.48 -13.06
C LEU A 77 -0.96 11.39 -12.01
N PRO A 78 -1.66 10.31 -12.38
CA PRO A 78 -1.83 9.20 -11.45
C PRO A 78 -0.49 8.51 -11.16
N ASP A 79 -0.20 8.36 -9.87
CA ASP A 79 0.91 7.64 -9.27
C ASP A 79 0.53 6.19 -8.95
N LEU A 80 1.53 5.33 -8.79
CA LEU A 80 1.32 3.96 -8.33
C LEU A 80 1.43 3.87 -6.81
N MET A 81 0.30 3.70 -6.13
CA MET A 81 0.24 3.34 -4.71
C MET A 81 0.31 1.82 -4.56
N LEU A 82 1.07 1.36 -3.57
CA LEU A 82 1.39 -0.06 -3.39
C LEU A 82 1.39 -0.48 -1.91
N PRO A 83 0.21 -0.47 -1.22
CA PRO A 83 0.00 -1.25 -0.02
C PRO A 83 0.42 -2.71 -0.26
N ASN A 84 1.02 -3.35 0.73
CA ASN A 84 1.57 -4.70 0.55
C ASN A 84 1.57 -5.52 1.84
N ILE A 85 2.08 -6.76 1.80
CA ILE A 85 2.06 -7.66 2.96
C ILE A 85 2.77 -7.08 4.18
N THR A 86 3.76 -6.20 3.99
CA THR A 86 4.67 -5.78 5.05
C THR A 86 4.07 -4.76 6.00
N ASN A 87 2.78 -4.44 5.90
CA ASN A 87 2.11 -3.34 6.60
C ASN A 87 2.72 -1.95 6.27
N ARG A 88 3.47 -1.85 5.17
CA ARG A 88 3.93 -0.59 4.58
C ARG A 88 3.08 -0.29 3.35
N VAL A 89 3.02 0.99 3.00
CA VAL A 89 2.49 1.48 1.74
C VAL A 89 3.64 2.15 1.02
N PHE A 90 4.10 1.52 -0.06
CA PHE A 90 5.02 2.17 -0.98
C PHE A 90 4.25 2.96 -2.02
N TRP A 91 4.88 3.97 -2.59
CA TRP A 91 4.36 4.66 -3.73
C TRP A 91 5.48 5.00 -4.71
N TYR A 92 5.11 5.20 -5.96
CA TYR A 92 6.03 5.51 -7.04
C TYR A 92 5.42 6.64 -7.86
N ARG A 93 6.08 7.80 -7.83
CA ARG A 93 5.65 8.97 -8.60
C ARG A 93 5.67 8.68 -10.09
N ASN A 94 4.62 9.06 -10.82
CA ASN A 94 4.63 9.07 -12.27
C ASN A 94 5.37 10.30 -12.80
N VAL A 95 6.57 10.09 -13.30
CA VAL A 95 7.43 11.12 -13.91
C VAL A 95 7.34 11.11 -15.45
N GLY A 96 6.41 10.32 -16.00
CA GLY A 96 6.14 10.22 -17.42
C GLY A 96 4.96 11.08 -17.84
N THR A 97 4.02 10.47 -18.55
CA THR A 97 2.77 11.11 -18.94
C THR A 97 1.58 10.23 -18.56
N ARG A 98 0.36 10.74 -18.74
CA ARG A 98 -0.85 9.95 -18.49
C ARG A 98 -1.00 8.76 -19.45
N THR A 99 -0.52 8.88 -20.69
CA THR A 99 -0.60 7.84 -21.72
C THR A 99 0.64 6.94 -21.81
N ASP A 100 1.78 7.42 -21.29
CA ASP A 100 3.03 6.66 -21.16
C ASP A 100 3.60 6.88 -19.75
N PRO A 101 3.03 6.22 -18.71
CA PRO A 101 3.47 6.42 -17.34
C PRO A 101 4.86 5.83 -17.11
N LYS A 102 5.70 6.58 -16.40
CA LYS A 102 7.05 6.15 -16.00
C LYS A 102 7.19 6.36 -14.51
N PHE A 103 7.44 5.29 -13.77
CA PHE A 103 7.51 5.36 -12.32
C PHE A 103 8.94 5.64 -11.86
N GLY A 104 9.07 6.69 -11.04
CA GLY A 104 10.30 7.06 -10.34
C GLY A 104 10.68 6.05 -9.24
N PRO A 105 11.64 6.39 -8.37
CA PRO A 105 12.10 5.49 -7.32
C PRO A 105 11.00 5.18 -6.30
N ARG A 106 11.12 4.01 -5.65
CA ARG A 106 10.23 3.60 -4.55
C ARG A 106 10.31 4.61 -3.40
N GLN A 107 9.16 5.12 -2.98
CA GLN A 107 9.01 5.96 -1.79
C GLN A 107 8.10 5.28 -0.76
N GLN A 108 8.33 5.56 0.52
CA GLN A 108 7.46 5.12 1.61
C GLN A 108 6.45 6.22 1.91
N VAL A 109 5.18 5.85 2.12
CA VAL A 109 4.19 6.78 2.68
C VAL A 109 4.57 7.12 4.11
N LEU A 110 4.74 8.42 4.38
CA LEU A 110 5.14 8.94 5.68
C LEU A 110 3.91 9.22 6.55
N VAL A 111 3.96 8.81 7.81
CA VAL A 111 2.87 9.04 8.77
C VAL A 111 3.41 9.64 10.05
N ASP A 112 2.75 10.66 10.57
CA ASP A 112 3.11 11.29 11.84
C ASP A 112 3.13 10.26 12.98
N GLY A 113 4.24 10.21 13.73
CA GLY A 113 4.46 9.28 14.83
C GLY A 113 4.97 7.89 14.42
N TYR A 114 5.14 7.61 13.13
CA TYR A 114 5.59 6.31 12.60
C TYR A 114 6.74 6.47 11.60
N PRO A 115 7.95 6.81 12.07
CA PRO A 115 9.11 6.98 11.19
C PRO A 115 9.57 5.64 10.62
N GLU A 116 9.81 5.59 9.31
CA GLU A 116 10.43 4.43 8.66
C GLU A 116 11.95 4.64 8.58
N THR A 117 12.68 4.03 9.51
CA THR A 117 14.14 4.10 9.60
C THR A 117 14.74 2.70 9.60
N SER A 118 16.06 2.60 9.49
CA SER A 118 16.76 1.31 9.62
C SER A 118 16.47 0.61 10.94
N GLU A 119 16.31 1.37 12.02
CA GLU A 119 16.03 0.88 13.37
C GLU A 119 14.61 0.35 13.48
N THR A 120 13.62 1.09 12.96
CA THR A 120 12.21 0.67 13.03
C THR A 120 11.93 -0.54 12.12
N LEU A 121 12.61 -0.64 10.97
CA LEU A 121 12.61 -1.83 10.13
C LEU A 121 13.25 -3.04 10.81
N LYS A 122 14.41 -2.87 11.45
CA LYS A 122 15.08 -3.95 12.24
C LYS A 122 14.20 -4.42 13.39
N GLU A 123 13.53 -3.49 14.08
CA GLU A 123 12.64 -3.83 15.18
C GLU A 123 11.44 -4.65 14.70
N THR A 124 10.83 -4.25 13.57
CA THR A 124 9.77 -5.02 12.93
C THR A 124 10.27 -6.42 12.54
N ALA A 125 11.45 -6.51 11.93
CA ALA A 125 12.04 -7.79 11.51
C ALA A 125 12.32 -8.72 12.70
N ARG A 126 12.86 -8.20 13.80
CA ARG A 126 13.09 -8.95 15.04
C ARG A 126 11.79 -9.50 15.59
N ARG A 127 10.72 -8.69 15.60
CA ARG A 127 9.37 -9.12 16.02
C ARG A 127 8.79 -10.19 15.09
N LEU A 128 9.09 -10.13 13.79
CA LEU A 128 8.72 -11.20 12.85
C LEU A 128 9.46 -12.49 13.16
N GLY A 129 10.66 -12.43 13.73
CA GLY A 129 11.46 -13.61 14.08
C GLY A 129 12.86 -13.61 13.47
N ALA A 130 13.27 -12.54 12.77
CA ALA A 130 14.63 -12.41 12.23
C ALA A 130 15.68 -12.64 13.32
N GLY A 131 16.72 -13.40 13.00
CA GLY A 131 17.78 -13.82 13.93
C GLY A 131 17.43 -15.03 14.80
N SER A 132 16.15 -15.26 15.13
CA SER A 132 15.72 -16.41 15.95
C SER A 132 15.19 -17.60 15.15
N GLY A 133 14.67 -17.35 13.94
CA GLY A 133 13.96 -18.35 13.14
C GLY A 133 12.57 -18.75 13.68
N LYS A 134 12.15 -18.21 14.84
CA LYS A 134 10.81 -18.42 15.41
C LYS A 134 9.84 -17.38 14.86
N TRP A 135 9.19 -17.73 13.76
CA TRP A 135 8.39 -16.78 12.98
C TRP A 135 7.03 -16.45 13.58
N ASN A 136 6.80 -15.17 13.86
CA ASN A 136 5.50 -14.60 14.17
C ASN A 136 4.76 -14.18 12.89
N LYS A 137 3.43 -14.16 12.95
CA LYS A 137 2.58 -13.74 11.82
C LYS A 137 1.70 -12.58 12.25
N ARG A 138 1.65 -11.54 11.41
CA ARG A 138 0.68 -10.42 11.53
C ARG A 138 0.66 -9.85 12.96
N MET A 139 1.83 -9.68 13.57
CA MET A 139 1.97 -9.24 14.98
C MET A 139 1.61 -7.77 15.14
N LEU A 140 1.39 -7.32 16.38
CA LEU A 140 1.33 -5.88 16.62
C LEU A 140 2.69 -5.29 16.30
N ASP A 141 2.69 -4.32 15.39
CA ASP A 141 3.88 -3.59 14.98
C ASP A 141 3.76 -2.14 15.43
N PRO A 142 4.45 -1.73 16.50
CA PRO A 142 4.38 -0.35 16.98
C PRO A 142 5.07 0.64 16.02
N ALA A 143 5.87 0.16 15.06
CA ALA A 143 6.54 1.00 14.08
C ALA A 143 5.68 1.34 12.85
N SER A 144 4.53 0.69 12.68
CA SER A 144 3.63 0.94 11.55
C SER A 144 2.20 1.24 12.03
N PRO A 145 1.51 2.23 11.44
CA PRO A 145 0.12 2.51 11.75
C PRO A 145 -0.84 1.58 11.00
N PHE A 146 -0.34 0.74 10.09
CA PHE A 146 -1.17 -0.01 9.15
C PHE A 146 -1.32 -1.48 9.54
N GLY A 147 -2.45 -2.07 9.16
CA GLY A 147 -2.70 -3.49 9.27
C GLY A 147 -1.84 -4.29 8.29
N TRP A 148 -1.41 -5.49 8.72
CA TRP A 148 -0.71 -6.45 7.86
C TRP A 148 -1.59 -6.93 6.71
N ARG A 149 -1.01 -6.99 5.51
CA ARG A 149 -1.63 -7.59 4.31
C ARG A 149 -3.02 -7.01 4.06
N ALA A 150 -3.07 -5.70 3.92
CA ALA A 150 -4.30 -4.97 3.71
C ALA A 150 -4.20 -4.03 2.51
N ARG A 151 -5.33 -3.88 1.83
CA ARG A 151 -5.57 -2.86 0.82
C ARG A 151 -5.88 -1.51 1.50
N ALA A 152 -5.62 -0.43 0.77
CA ALA A 152 -6.06 0.92 1.11
C ALA A 152 -7.09 1.43 0.10
N GLY A 153 -7.96 2.34 0.54
CA GLY A 153 -8.76 3.19 -0.31
C GLY A 153 -8.17 4.59 -0.35
N PHE A 154 -8.24 5.27 -1.49
CA PHE A 154 -7.67 6.60 -1.71
C PHE A 154 -8.74 7.54 -2.25
N GLY A 155 -8.72 8.79 -1.81
CA GLY A 155 -9.64 9.83 -2.25
C GLY A 155 -9.60 11.03 -1.32
N ASP A 156 -10.12 12.17 -1.77
CA ASP A 156 -10.28 13.35 -0.90
C ASP A 156 -11.49 13.13 0.03
N PHE A 157 -11.23 12.69 1.26
CA PHE A 157 -12.29 12.33 2.22
C PHE A 157 -12.66 13.48 3.15
N ASN A 158 -11.91 14.59 3.13
CA ASN A 158 -12.12 15.74 3.99
C ASN A 158 -12.46 17.04 3.20
N GLY A 159 -12.35 17.03 1.87
CA GLY A 159 -12.64 18.14 0.98
C GLY A 159 -11.51 19.18 0.86
N ASP A 160 -10.28 18.86 1.24
CA ASP A 160 -9.15 19.80 1.21
C ASP A 160 -8.38 19.81 -0.12
N GLY A 161 -8.78 18.96 -1.08
CA GLY A 161 -8.17 18.84 -2.39
C GLY A 161 -6.92 17.97 -2.45
N LEU A 162 -6.51 17.32 -1.35
CA LEU A 162 -5.45 16.32 -1.32
C LEU A 162 -6.03 14.90 -1.26
N VAL A 163 -5.21 13.91 -1.66
CA VAL A 163 -5.64 12.50 -1.62
C VAL A 163 -5.38 11.90 -0.24
N ASP A 164 -6.45 11.74 0.53
CA ASP A 164 -6.44 11.01 1.79
C ASP A 164 -6.41 9.48 1.58
N MET A 165 -6.18 8.75 2.67
CA MET A 165 -6.12 7.30 2.66
C MET A 165 -6.99 6.68 3.76
N VAL A 166 -7.82 5.71 3.38
CA VAL A 166 -8.47 4.78 4.30
C VAL A 166 -7.68 3.47 4.32
N HIS A 167 -7.23 3.05 5.49
CA HIS A 167 -6.46 1.81 5.62
C HIS A 167 -6.89 1.02 6.85
N ALA A 168 -6.68 -0.30 6.83
CA ALA A 168 -6.75 -1.14 8.02
C ALA A 168 -5.86 -0.55 9.13
N ASP A 169 -6.44 -0.29 10.31
CA ASP A 169 -5.77 0.40 11.41
C ASP A 169 -4.94 -0.59 12.24
N GLY A 170 -3.61 -0.50 12.11
CA GLY A 170 -2.64 -1.35 12.79
C GLY A 170 -2.66 -1.22 14.32
N ARG A 171 -3.28 -0.15 14.86
CA ARG A 171 -3.49 0.02 16.31
C ARG A 171 -4.60 -0.86 16.86
N THR A 172 -5.45 -1.40 16.01
CA THR A 172 -6.55 -2.30 16.40
C THR A 172 -6.18 -3.73 16.04
N ARG A 173 -6.63 -4.73 16.82
CA ARG A 173 -6.44 -6.15 16.45
C ARG A 173 -7.61 -7.01 16.86
N HIS A 174 -7.88 -8.04 16.07
CA HIS A 174 -8.70 -9.18 16.45
C HIS A 174 -7.80 -10.40 16.76
N ARG A 175 -8.39 -11.49 17.28
CA ARG A 175 -7.62 -12.68 17.73
C ARG A 175 -6.71 -13.30 16.66
N GLY A 176 -7.06 -13.20 15.37
CA GLY A 176 -6.26 -13.72 14.25
C GLY A 176 -5.10 -12.82 13.81
N GLY A 177 -4.93 -11.66 14.45
CA GLY A 177 -3.77 -10.78 14.30
C GLY A 177 -3.92 -9.62 13.31
N TYR A 178 -4.87 -9.68 12.38
CA TYR A 178 -5.23 -8.54 11.52
C TYR A 178 -5.85 -7.37 12.30
N ALA A 179 -5.84 -6.20 11.66
CA ALA A 179 -6.60 -5.04 12.12
C ALA A 179 -8.08 -5.38 12.33
N LYS A 180 -8.70 -4.76 13.32
CA LYS A 180 -10.13 -4.96 13.62
C LYS A 180 -11.00 -3.92 12.91
N ALA A 181 -10.48 -2.73 12.64
CA ALA A 181 -11.22 -1.63 12.03
C ALA A 181 -10.37 -0.86 11.02
N TYR A 182 -11.02 -0.10 10.15
CA TYR A 182 -10.39 0.86 9.27
C TYR A 182 -10.22 2.22 9.96
N ALA A 183 -9.17 2.95 9.59
CA ALA A 183 -8.97 4.34 9.98
C ALA A 183 -8.76 5.22 8.76
N LEU A 184 -9.20 6.48 8.89
CA LEU A 184 -8.87 7.56 7.97
C LEU A 184 -7.51 8.14 8.34
N PHE A 185 -6.70 8.35 7.31
CA PHE A 185 -5.42 9.01 7.36
C PHE A 185 -5.48 10.20 6.41
N VAL A 186 -5.40 11.41 6.97
CA VAL A 186 -5.54 12.66 6.22
C VAL A 186 -4.18 13.09 5.70
N GLN A 187 -4.09 13.39 4.42
CA GLN A 187 -2.87 13.87 3.79
C GLN A 187 -2.65 15.36 4.06
N TYR A 188 -1.39 15.76 4.17
CA TYR A 188 -1.00 17.16 4.23
C TYR A 188 0.43 17.32 3.72
N ARG A 189 0.81 18.55 3.40
CA ARG A 189 2.21 18.93 3.14
C ARG A 189 2.81 19.56 4.37
N ASP A 190 3.98 19.08 4.80
CA ASP A 190 4.74 19.75 5.85
C ASP A 190 5.42 21.04 5.35
N ARG A 191 6.18 21.70 6.23
CA ARG A 191 6.86 22.96 5.92
C ARG A 191 7.92 22.85 4.80
N GLU A 192 8.39 21.63 4.53
CA GLU A 192 9.36 21.32 3.48
C GLU A 192 8.67 20.86 2.19
N GLY A 193 7.33 20.80 2.19
CA GLY A 193 6.53 20.35 1.06
C GLY A 193 6.41 18.83 0.95
N GLN A 194 6.91 18.07 1.92
CA GLN A 194 6.82 16.61 1.91
C GLN A 194 5.37 16.16 2.16
N LEU A 195 4.93 15.16 1.39
CA LEU A 195 3.62 14.54 1.57
C LEU A 195 3.63 13.60 2.77
N LYS A 196 2.74 13.86 3.72
CA LYS A 196 2.62 13.10 4.96
C LYS A 196 1.17 12.84 5.28
N LEU A 197 0.94 11.80 6.08
CA LEU A 197 -0.37 11.47 6.61
C LEU A 197 -0.44 11.72 8.12
N ARG A 198 -1.59 12.13 8.60
CA ARG A 198 -1.99 12.04 10.02
C ARG A 198 -3.09 11.03 10.16
N ARG A 199 -2.96 10.12 11.14
CA ARG A 199 -4.08 9.27 11.52
C ARG A 199 -5.15 10.14 12.18
N ASP A 200 -6.30 10.26 11.54
CA ASP A 200 -7.40 11.10 11.99
C ASP A 200 -8.33 10.34 12.94
N ARG A 201 -9.15 9.42 12.42
CA ARG A 201 -10.14 8.67 13.20
C ARG A 201 -10.31 7.23 12.73
N VAL A 202 -10.85 6.40 13.62
CA VAL A 202 -11.43 5.11 13.20
C VAL A 202 -12.71 5.42 12.42
N ILE A 203 -12.88 4.79 11.26
CA ILE A 203 -14.07 4.98 10.45
C ILE A 203 -15.25 4.28 11.13
N THR A 204 -16.39 4.96 11.19
CA THR A 204 -17.62 4.43 11.76
C THR A 204 -18.68 4.21 10.68
N ARG A 205 -19.58 3.26 10.93
CA ARG A 205 -20.82 3.08 10.19
C ARG A 205 -21.83 4.15 10.61
N PRO A 206 -22.97 4.32 9.91
CA PRO A 206 -24.01 5.26 10.30
C PRO A 206 -24.58 5.05 11.72
N ASP A 207 -24.48 3.84 12.27
CA ASP A 207 -24.89 3.51 13.64
C ASP A 207 -23.83 3.85 14.72
N GLY A 208 -22.75 4.53 14.34
CA GLY A 208 -21.65 4.94 15.22
C GLY A 208 -20.66 3.83 15.57
N GLN A 209 -20.91 2.58 15.17
CA GLN A 209 -19.97 1.48 15.44
C GLN A 209 -18.79 1.52 14.47
N PRO A 210 -17.58 1.10 14.88
CA PRO A 210 -16.43 1.00 13.98
C PRO A 210 -16.72 0.14 12.75
N LEU A 211 -16.34 0.63 11.57
CA LEU A 211 -16.33 -0.13 10.34
C LEU A 211 -15.25 -1.21 10.45
N LYS A 212 -15.69 -2.46 10.58
CA LYS A 212 -14.80 -3.60 10.83
C LYS A 212 -14.06 -3.99 9.56
N CYS A 213 -12.77 -4.31 9.71
CA CYS A 213 -12.08 -5.06 8.67
C CYS A 213 -12.63 -6.49 8.60
N PRO A 214 -12.71 -7.11 7.41
CA PRO A 214 -12.93 -8.54 7.27
C PRO A 214 -11.94 -9.33 8.13
N GLY A 215 -12.42 -10.33 8.87
CA GLY A 215 -11.59 -11.18 9.73
C GLY A 215 -10.61 -12.10 8.98
N TYR A 216 -10.75 -12.19 7.65
CA TYR A 216 -9.91 -12.97 6.76
C TYR A 216 -9.67 -12.17 5.48
N ILE A 217 -8.40 -12.14 5.04
CA ILE A 217 -7.86 -11.59 3.78
C ILE A 217 -8.66 -10.41 3.17
N THR A 218 -8.13 -9.19 3.39
CA THR A 218 -8.41 -8.01 2.56
C THR A 218 -7.39 -7.88 1.45
#